data_AF-A0A9E4LVX3-F1
#
_entry.id   AF-A0A9E4LVX3-F1
#
_cell.length_a   1.000
_cell.length_b   1.000
_cell.length_c   1.000
_cell.angle_alpha   90.00
_cell.angle_beta   90.00
_cell.angle_gamma   90.00
#
_symmetry.space_group_name_H-M   'P 1'
#
loop_
_entity.id
_entity.type
_entity.pdbx_description
1 polymer ?
#
loop_
_entity_poly.entity_id
_entity_poly.type
_entity_poly.pdbx_seq_one_letter_code
_entity_poly.pdbx_strand_id
1 'polypeptide(L)'
;MEYFPLFFKTTGHHVLMVGGGGDVVHKLRLMLKTTASLHVFGAITDDAIADWRDAGRLTHHDRAVRLADTADAAFAYIGVDDPETRDAAMAVFDKAGLPYCVIDDKARSRFITPALVDRDPLVVAIGSEGTGPVIARSIKSRIDAMLPQGTGAVARAAGAFRPHAEVLPKGAARRQFWSRYTDDIAPEILASAEQTPPHDQHNSTLEQALTSSLHQLLKDSLTPASSTGIGATGKARLAKEYARLLPVVVADDPELLTRQAARLIHDADVVISDPGVSPALLELTRRESRRIDVTAGDHHAIDHRAIDHRAIDHRAIDHHTIDHRGIDHRAMIAVVACHLKSGRKL
;
A
#
# COMPACT_ATOMS: atom_id res chain seq x y z
N MET A 1 1.51 7.49 -17.48
CA MET A 1 0.42 6.96 -16.66
C MET A 1 -0.82 7.75 -17.00
N GLU A 2 -1.83 7.10 -17.58
CA GLU A 2 -3.11 7.70 -17.96
C GLU A 2 -4.13 7.60 -16.83
N TYR A 3 -4.00 6.58 -15.95
CA TYR A 3 -4.93 6.31 -14.86
C TYR A 3 -4.26 6.48 -13.49
N PHE A 4 -4.93 7.15 -12.56
CA PHE A 4 -4.47 7.27 -11.18
C PHE A 4 -5.16 6.23 -10.28
N PRO A 5 -4.41 5.35 -9.58
CA PRO A 5 -5.02 4.31 -8.73
C PRO A 5 -5.61 4.92 -7.45
N LEU A 6 -6.90 4.70 -7.23
CA LEU A 6 -7.67 5.22 -6.10
C LEU A 6 -8.62 4.16 -5.56
N PHE A 7 -8.93 4.24 -4.27
CA PHE A 7 -10.03 3.51 -3.65
C PHE A 7 -11.19 4.47 -3.37
N PHE A 8 -12.39 4.11 -3.82
CA PHE A 8 -13.61 4.87 -3.57
C PHE A 8 -14.31 4.38 -2.30
N LYS A 9 -14.72 5.30 -1.43
CA LYS A 9 -15.60 4.98 -0.30
C LYS A 9 -17.02 4.77 -0.83
N THR A 10 -17.57 3.58 -0.59
CA THR A 10 -18.91 3.19 -1.06
C THR A 10 -19.99 3.26 0.02
N THR A 11 -19.60 3.40 1.29
CA THR A 11 -20.53 3.51 2.40
C THR A 11 -21.39 4.77 2.29
N GLY A 12 -22.71 4.58 2.26
CA GLY A 12 -23.67 5.68 2.13
C GLY A 12 -23.81 6.23 0.71
N HIS A 13 -23.23 5.56 -0.29
CA HIS A 13 -23.28 5.99 -1.70
C HIS A 13 -23.97 4.95 -2.58
N HIS A 14 -24.43 5.40 -3.75
CA HIS A 14 -25.00 4.55 -4.77
C HIS A 14 -23.95 4.14 -5.83
N VAL A 15 -24.11 2.94 -6.38
CA VAL A 15 -23.43 2.54 -7.62
C VAL A 15 -24.50 2.20 -8.64
N LEU A 16 -24.45 2.89 -9.78
CA LEU A 16 -25.43 2.73 -10.84
C LEU A 16 -24.92 1.72 -11.87
N MET A 17 -25.81 0.88 -12.37
CA MET A 17 -25.55 -0.11 -13.41
C MET A 17 -26.59 0.09 -14.51
N VAL A 18 -26.15 0.33 -15.75
CA VAL A 18 -27.04 0.41 -16.92
C VAL A 18 -26.90 -0.88 -17.72
N GLY A 19 -28.01 -1.60 -17.87
CA GLY A 19 -28.07 -2.91 -18.51
C GLY A 19 -28.33 -4.05 -17.52
N GLY A 20 -28.96 -5.11 -18.02
CA GLY A 20 -29.37 -6.27 -17.22
C GLY A 20 -28.90 -7.62 -17.77
N GLY A 21 -27.83 -7.63 -18.57
CA GLY A 21 -27.22 -8.82 -19.16
C GLY A 21 -26.01 -9.36 -18.40
N GLY A 22 -25.44 -10.46 -18.91
CA GLY A 22 -24.34 -11.19 -18.27
C GLY A 22 -23.08 -10.37 -17.99
N ASP A 23 -22.78 -9.36 -18.81
CA ASP A 23 -21.62 -8.48 -18.60
C ASP A 23 -21.76 -7.67 -17.30
N VAL A 24 -22.98 -7.20 -17.00
CA VAL A 24 -23.30 -6.47 -15.78
C VAL A 24 -23.25 -7.39 -14.55
N VAL A 25 -23.63 -8.67 -14.68
CA VAL A 25 -23.55 -9.67 -13.59
C VAL A 25 -22.15 -9.75 -12.99
N HIS A 26 -21.10 -9.72 -13.82
CA HIS A 26 -19.72 -9.77 -13.36
C HIS A 26 -19.35 -8.56 -12.49
N LYS A 27 -19.81 -7.37 -12.88
CA LYS A 27 -19.60 -6.13 -12.10
C LYS A 27 -20.44 -6.11 -10.83
N LEU A 28 -21.67 -6.59 -10.90
CA LEU A 28 -22.54 -6.73 -9.73
C LEU A 28 -21.93 -7.67 -8.68
N ARG A 29 -21.39 -8.84 -9.06
CA ARG A 29 -20.70 -9.75 -8.12
C ARG A 29 -19.57 -9.05 -7.35
N LEU A 30 -18.84 -8.15 -8.01
CA LEU A 30 -17.80 -7.38 -7.35
C LEU A 30 -18.39 -6.32 -6.40
N MET A 31 -19.39 -5.58 -6.86
CA MET A 31 -20.00 -4.49 -6.08
C MET A 31 -20.83 -4.99 -4.89
N LEU A 32 -21.41 -6.20 -4.97
CA LEU A 32 -22.16 -6.85 -3.90
C LEU A 32 -21.32 -7.18 -2.66
N LYS A 33 -19.98 -7.12 -2.77
CA LYS A 33 -19.05 -7.24 -1.65
C LYS A 33 -18.85 -5.93 -0.90
N THR A 34 -19.32 -4.81 -1.46
CA THR A 34 -19.17 -3.48 -0.88
C THR A 34 -20.42 -3.09 -0.09
N THR A 35 -20.38 -1.93 0.57
CA THR A 35 -21.52 -1.36 1.30
C THR A 35 -22.35 -0.40 0.44
N ALA A 36 -22.09 -0.30 -0.86
CA ALA A 36 -22.87 0.54 -1.77
C ALA A 36 -24.31 0.03 -1.91
N SER A 37 -25.26 0.95 -2.05
CA SER A 37 -26.58 0.62 -2.58
C SER A 37 -26.48 0.47 -4.10
N LEU A 38 -26.89 -0.68 -4.63
CA LEU A 38 -26.77 -1.00 -6.05
C LEU A 38 -28.08 -0.72 -6.77
N HIS A 39 -28.02 0.08 -7.84
CA HIS A 39 -29.18 0.45 -8.64
C HIS A 39 -28.96 0.00 -10.08
N VAL A 40 -29.84 -0.86 -10.60
CA VAL A 40 -29.78 -1.40 -11.97
C VAL A 40 -30.88 -0.79 -12.82
N PHE A 41 -30.54 -0.28 -14.00
CA PHE A 41 -31.46 0.37 -14.94
C PHE A 41 -31.57 -0.42 -16.25
N GLY A 42 -32.79 -0.47 -16.81
CA GLY A 42 -33.10 -1.17 -18.06
C GLY A 42 -33.67 -2.57 -17.83
N ALA A 43 -33.99 -3.27 -18.92
CA ALA A 43 -34.55 -4.61 -18.86
C ALA A 43 -33.56 -5.62 -18.25
N ILE A 44 -34.05 -6.48 -17.35
CA ILE A 44 -33.29 -7.62 -16.83
C ILE A 44 -33.43 -8.77 -17.83
N THR A 45 -32.28 -9.27 -18.29
CA THR A 45 -32.21 -10.41 -19.21
C THR A 45 -31.45 -11.60 -18.63
N ASP A 46 -30.88 -11.44 -17.43
CA ASP A 46 -30.12 -12.48 -16.70
C ASP A 46 -30.75 -12.73 -15.32
N ASP A 47 -31.09 -13.99 -15.05
CA ASP A 47 -31.80 -14.43 -13.84
C ASP A 47 -31.04 -14.08 -12.55
N ALA A 48 -29.70 -14.02 -12.58
CA ALA A 48 -28.91 -13.69 -11.38
C ALA A 48 -29.23 -12.28 -10.85
N ILE A 49 -29.57 -11.34 -11.74
CA ILE A 49 -29.94 -9.98 -11.35
C ILE A 49 -31.33 -9.97 -10.73
N ALA A 50 -32.25 -10.77 -11.25
CA ALA A 50 -33.58 -10.95 -10.68
C ALA A 50 -33.49 -11.59 -9.28
N ASP A 51 -32.67 -12.63 -9.11
CA ASP A 51 -32.44 -13.27 -7.81
C ASP A 51 -31.91 -12.27 -6.76
N TRP A 52 -30.94 -11.42 -7.13
CA TRP A 52 -30.42 -10.40 -6.22
C TRP A 52 -31.44 -9.30 -5.91
N ARG A 53 -32.28 -8.93 -6.87
CA ARG A 53 -33.40 -8.00 -6.63
C ARG A 53 -34.36 -8.60 -5.61
N ASP A 54 -34.77 -9.85 -5.81
CA ASP A 54 -35.77 -10.52 -4.97
C ASP A 54 -35.22 -10.81 -3.56
N ALA A 55 -33.90 -10.99 -3.44
CA ALA A 55 -33.19 -11.06 -2.16
C ALA A 55 -32.95 -9.67 -1.50
N GLY A 56 -33.44 -8.58 -2.09
CA GLY A 56 -33.26 -7.22 -1.57
C GLY A 56 -31.82 -6.70 -1.59
N ARG A 57 -30.95 -7.29 -2.43
CA ARG A 57 -29.53 -6.95 -2.54
C ARG A 57 -29.24 -5.80 -3.51
N LEU A 58 -30.20 -5.46 -4.36
CA LEU A 58 -30.13 -4.34 -5.31
C LEU A 58 -31.53 -3.80 -5.58
N THR A 59 -31.60 -2.57 -6.09
CA THR A 59 -32.84 -1.95 -6.59
C THR A 59 -32.84 -1.96 -8.10
N HIS A 60 -33.91 -2.46 -8.71
CA HIS A 60 -34.09 -2.47 -10.16
C HIS A 60 -35.06 -1.37 -10.61
N HIS A 61 -34.72 -0.69 -11.70
CA HIS A 61 -35.51 0.34 -12.36
C HIS A 61 -35.74 -0.09 -13.80
N ASP A 62 -36.97 -0.51 -14.14
CA ASP A 62 -37.34 -0.89 -15.50
C ASP A 62 -37.59 0.34 -16.40
N ARG A 63 -36.52 1.12 -16.59
CA ARG A 63 -36.46 2.34 -17.39
C ARG A 63 -35.02 2.77 -17.61
N ALA A 64 -34.80 3.68 -18.54
CA ALA A 64 -33.52 4.37 -18.69
C ALA A 64 -33.17 5.20 -17.43
N VAL A 65 -31.86 5.35 -17.21
CA VAL A 65 -31.30 6.23 -16.18
C VAL A 65 -31.57 7.70 -16.51
N ARG A 66 -31.80 8.51 -15.49
CA ARG A 66 -32.08 9.95 -15.58
C ARG A 66 -31.10 10.72 -14.71
N LEU A 67 -30.95 12.02 -14.98
CA LEU A 67 -30.06 12.88 -14.21
C LEU A 67 -30.38 12.90 -12.70
N ALA A 68 -31.66 12.75 -12.32
CA ALA A 68 -32.04 12.69 -10.91
C ALA A 68 -31.50 11.44 -10.19
N ASP A 69 -31.25 10.35 -10.91
CA ASP A 69 -30.73 9.10 -10.35
C ASP A 69 -29.25 9.17 -9.99
N THR A 70 -28.53 10.20 -10.48
CA THR A 70 -27.09 10.37 -10.22
C THR A 70 -26.81 11.08 -8.90
N ALA A 71 -27.85 11.53 -8.19
CA ALA A 71 -27.70 12.07 -6.84
C ALA A 71 -27.05 11.01 -5.93
N ASP A 72 -26.02 11.41 -5.17
CA ASP A 72 -25.27 10.56 -4.24
C ASP A 72 -24.61 9.30 -4.83
N ALA A 73 -24.58 9.17 -6.16
CA ALA A 73 -23.87 8.11 -6.85
C ALA A 73 -22.36 8.36 -6.83
N ALA A 74 -21.58 7.33 -6.47
CA ALA A 74 -20.12 7.41 -6.48
C ALA A 74 -19.55 7.24 -7.89
N PHE A 75 -20.09 6.29 -8.65
CA PHE A 75 -19.74 6.01 -10.04
C PHE A 75 -20.80 5.08 -10.68
N ALA A 76 -20.69 4.87 -12.00
CA ALA A 76 -21.57 3.99 -12.75
C ALA A 76 -20.83 2.95 -13.62
N TYR A 77 -21.53 1.88 -13.98
CA TYR A 77 -21.15 0.96 -15.06
C TYR A 77 -22.21 0.97 -16.17
N ILE A 78 -21.77 0.81 -17.42
CA ILE A 78 -22.65 0.69 -18.58
C ILE A 78 -22.32 -0.62 -19.30
N GLY A 79 -23.26 -1.55 -19.33
CA GLY A 79 -23.17 -2.83 -20.03
C GLY A 79 -24.43 -3.08 -20.85
N VAL A 80 -24.52 -2.42 -22.00
CA VAL A 80 -25.62 -2.56 -22.98
C VAL A 80 -25.04 -2.66 -24.39
N ASP A 81 -25.64 -3.52 -25.21
CA ASP A 81 -25.25 -3.69 -26.62
C ASP A 81 -25.77 -2.55 -27.51
N ASP A 82 -26.96 -2.04 -27.19
CA ASP A 82 -27.62 -0.98 -27.94
C ASP A 82 -26.84 0.35 -27.85
N PRO A 83 -26.31 0.87 -28.99
CA PRO A 83 -25.57 2.12 -29.01
C PRO A 83 -26.37 3.32 -28.51
N GLU A 84 -27.66 3.40 -28.84
CA GLU A 84 -28.49 4.55 -28.46
C GLU A 84 -28.66 4.62 -26.94
N THR A 85 -28.96 3.49 -26.30
CA THR A 85 -29.08 3.37 -24.84
C THR A 85 -27.75 3.66 -24.15
N ARG A 86 -26.62 3.16 -24.68
CA ARG A 86 -25.29 3.42 -24.14
C ARG A 86 -24.97 4.92 -24.18
N ASP A 87 -25.12 5.53 -25.35
CA ASP A 87 -24.73 6.93 -25.58
C ASP A 87 -25.65 7.88 -24.79
N ALA A 88 -26.94 7.53 -24.63
CA ALA A 88 -27.86 8.26 -23.76
C ALA A 88 -27.46 8.18 -22.28
N ALA A 89 -27.07 7.01 -21.78
CA ALA A 89 -26.58 6.86 -20.41
C ALA A 89 -25.28 7.64 -20.17
N MET A 90 -24.35 7.59 -21.13
CA MET A 90 -23.11 8.38 -21.09
C MET A 90 -23.41 9.88 -21.02
N ALA A 91 -24.33 10.38 -21.84
CA ALA A 91 -24.73 11.79 -21.81
C ALA A 91 -25.31 12.22 -20.45
N VAL A 92 -26.09 11.35 -19.78
CA VAL A 92 -26.58 11.59 -18.43
C VAL A 92 -25.43 11.70 -17.42
N PHE A 93 -24.49 10.75 -17.45
CA PHE A 93 -23.37 10.73 -16.51
C PHE A 93 -22.35 11.83 -16.75
N ASP A 94 -22.03 12.15 -18.01
CA ASP A 94 -21.18 13.29 -18.36
C ASP A 94 -21.81 14.60 -17.86
N LYS A 95 -23.13 14.78 -18.02
CA LYS A 95 -23.85 15.95 -17.50
C LYS A 95 -23.83 16.04 -15.97
N ALA A 96 -23.83 14.90 -15.29
CA ALA A 96 -23.74 14.83 -13.83
C ALA A 96 -22.30 14.97 -13.28
N GLY A 97 -21.28 14.86 -14.14
CA GLY A 97 -19.90 14.68 -13.71
C GLY A 97 -19.63 13.35 -12.99
N LEU A 98 -20.48 12.34 -13.22
CA LEU A 98 -20.38 11.03 -12.58
C LEU A 98 -19.37 10.15 -13.35
N PRO A 99 -18.28 9.66 -12.72
CA PRO A 99 -17.36 8.74 -13.39
C PRO A 99 -18.08 7.44 -13.76
N TYR A 100 -17.88 6.95 -14.99
CA TYR A 100 -18.47 5.71 -15.45
C TYR A 100 -17.46 4.82 -16.17
N CYS A 101 -17.73 3.51 -16.18
CA CYS A 101 -16.96 2.50 -16.88
C CYS A 101 -17.89 1.75 -17.84
N VAL A 102 -17.63 1.89 -19.14
CA VAL A 102 -18.31 1.12 -20.18
C VAL A 102 -17.64 -0.25 -20.24
N ILE A 103 -18.41 -1.31 -19.99
CA ILE A 103 -17.89 -2.68 -19.92
C ILE A 103 -17.31 -3.05 -21.29
N ASP A 104 -16.11 -3.65 -21.25
CA ASP A 104 -15.32 -4.05 -22.42
C ASP A 104 -14.98 -2.92 -23.41
N ASP A 105 -15.04 -1.68 -22.95
CA ASP A 105 -14.76 -0.50 -23.77
C ASP A 105 -14.01 0.58 -23.00
N LYS A 106 -12.69 0.44 -23.04
CA LYS A 106 -11.77 1.36 -22.39
C LYS A 106 -11.85 2.77 -22.98
N ALA A 107 -12.05 2.91 -24.29
CA ALA A 107 -11.96 4.19 -24.98
C ALA A 107 -13.07 5.17 -24.56
N ARG A 108 -14.26 4.63 -24.23
CA ARG A 108 -15.40 5.43 -23.74
C ARG A 108 -15.48 5.53 -22.21
N SER A 109 -14.60 4.83 -21.48
CA SER A 109 -14.62 4.79 -20.01
C SER A 109 -13.89 5.97 -19.36
N ARG A 110 -14.37 6.44 -18.20
CA ARG A 110 -13.70 7.43 -17.35
C ARG A 110 -12.85 6.80 -16.26
N PHE A 111 -13.06 5.53 -15.96
CA PHE A 111 -12.20 4.72 -15.11
C PHE A 111 -12.19 3.27 -15.57
N ILE A 112 -11.19 2.51 -15.12
CA ILE A 112 -11.09 1.06 -15.34
C ILE A 112 -11.29 0.29 -14.03
N THR A 113 -11.93 -0.87 -14.09
CA THR A 113 -11.92 -1.81 -12.97
C THR A 113 -10.58 -2.57 -12.99
N PRO A 114 -9.73 -2.44 -11.95
CA PRO A 114 -8.48 -3.19 -11.89
C PRO A 114 -8.73 -4.67 -11.58
N ALA A 115 -7.70 -5.50 -11.75
CA ALA A 115 -7.70 -6.82 -11.13
C ALA A 115 -7.54 -6.65 -9.60
N LEU A 116 -8.36 -7.36 -8.82
CA LEU A 116 -8.43 -7.19 -7.37
C LEU A 116 -8.07 -8.48 -6.65
N VAL A 117 -7.17 -8.39 -5.67
CA VAL A 117 -6.96 -9.39 -4.61
C VAL A 117 -7.62 -8.83 -3.35
N ASP A 118 -8.62 -9.56 -2.85
CA ASP A 118 -9.53 -9.09 -1.81
C ASP A 118 -9.31 -9.89 -0.51
N ARG A 119 -8.86 -9.20 0.53
CA ARG A 119 -8.70 -9.66 1.90
C ARG A 119 -9.23 -8.58 2.85
N ASP A 120 -10.42 -8.03 2.55
CA ASP A 120 -11.02 -6.89 3.27
C ASP A 120 -10.70 -6.92 4.78
N PRO A 121 -10.19 -5.81 5.35
CA PRO A 121 -10.01 -4.48 4.76
C PRO A 121 -8.70 -4.29 3.96
N LEU A 122 -7.89 -5.32 3.77
CA LEU A 122 -6.69 -5.24 2.92
C LEU A 122 -7.03 -5.63 1.47
N VAL A 123 -6.88 -4.70 0.54
CA VAL A 123 -7.17 -4.93 -0.88
C VAL A 123 -5.98 -4.50 -1.73
N VAL A 124 -5.61 -5.32 -2.71
CA VAL A 124 -4.62 -4.97 -3.73
C VAL A 124 -5.32 -4.78 -5.07
N ALA A 125 -5.08 -3.63 -5.70
CA ALA A 125 -5.56 -3.28 -7.03
C ALA A 125 -4.41 -3.29 -8.04
N ILE A 126 -4.58 -4.02 -9.13
CA ILE A 126 -3.58 -4.19 -10.18
C ILE A 126 -4.17 -3.64 -11.49
N GLY A 127 -3.67 -2.49 -11.92
CA GLY A 127 -4.05 -1.84 -13.17
C GLY A 127 -2.98 -2.07 -14.24
N SER A 128 -3.37 -2.46 -15.45
CA SER A 128 -2.48 -2.54 -16.61
C SER A 128 -2.85 -1.53 -17.72
N GLU A 129 -3.73 -0.56 -17.44
CA GLU A 129 -4.24 0.42 -18.43
C GLU A 129 -4.75 -0.24 -19.73
N GLY A 130 -5.17 -1.51 -19.65
CA GLY A 130 -5.58 -2.32 -20.80
C GLY A 130 -4.46 -2.82 -21.72
N THR A 131 -3.19 -2.58 -21.41
CA THR A 131 -2.05 -3.01 -22.24
C THR A 131 -1.59 -4.45 -21.97
N GLY A 132 -1.91 -5.00 -20.80
CA GLY A 132 -1.50 -6.36 -20.42
C GLY A 132 -2.48 -7.09 -19.49
N PRO A 133 -3.69 -7.48 -19.96
CA PRO A 133 -4.63 -8.25 -19.14
C PRO A 133 -4.07 -9.58 -18.63
N VAL A 134 -3.26 -10.26 -19.45
CA VAL A 134 -2.63 -11.54 -19.07
C VAL A 134 -1.57 -11.35 -17.98
N ILE A 135 -0.77 -10.28 -18.08
CA ILE A 135 0.24 -9.93 -17.06
C ILE A 135 -0.46 -9.57 -15.75
N ALA A 136 -1.50 -8.74 -15.79
CA ALA A 136 -2.28 -8.38 -14.61
C ALA A 136 -2.88 -9.62 -13.92
N ARG A 137 -3.39 -10.60 -14.68
CA ARG A 137 -3.90 -11.87 -14.15
C ARG A 137 -2.79 -12.71 -13.50
N SER A 138 -1.62 -12.78 -14.12
CA SER A 138 -0.46 -13.50 -13.58
C SER A 138 0.02 -12.90 -12.25
N ILE A 139 0.16 -11.56 -12.20
CA ILE A 139 0.52 -10.83 -10.98
C ILE A 139 -0.55 -11.03 -9.91
N LYS A 140 -1.84 -10.93 -10.27
CA LYS A 140 -2.95 -11.19 -9.36
C LYS A 140 -2.83 -12.57 -8.72
N SER A 141 -2.62 -13.61 -9.52
CA SER A 141 -2.48 -14.99 -9.03
C SER A 141 -1.34 -15.14 -8.02
N ARG A 142 -0.17 -14.54 -8.32
CA ARG A 142 0.99 -14.55 -7.41
C ARG A 142 0.69 -13.84 -6.08
N ILE A 143 0.02 -12.69 -6.13
CA ILE A 143 -0.36 -11.93 -4.93
C ILE A 143 -1.44 -12.68 -4.14
N ASP A 144 -2.43 -13.28 -4.81
CA ASP A 144 -3.45 -14.11 -4.17
C ASP A 144 -2.82 -15.29 -3.41
N ALA A 145 -1.79 -15.93 -3.98
CA ALA A 145 -1.05 -17.02 -3.34
C ALA A 145 -0.17 -16.54 -2.18
N MET A 146 0.37 -15.33 -2.27
CA MET A 146 1.24 -14.73 -1.24
C MET A 146 0.44 -14.22 -0.03
N LEU A 147 -0.82 -13.84 -0.19
CA LEU A 147 -1.65 -13.23 0.86
C LEU A 147 -2.62 -14.27 1.46
N PRO A 148 -2.36 -14.76 2.69
CA PRO A 148 -3.25 -15.69 3.38
C PRO A 148 -4.68 -15.15 3.50
N GLN A 149 -5.69 -16.03 3.56
CA GLN A 149 -7.08 -15.58 3.69
C GLN A 149 -7.34 -14.78 4.97
N GLY A 150 -6.67 -15.13 6.07
CA GLY A 150 -6.78 -14.44 7.37
C GLY A 150 -6.18 -13.02 7.42
N THR A 151 -5.54 -12.53 6.36
CA THR A 151 -4.84 -11.24 6.37
C THR A 151 -5.76 -10.07 6.71
N GLY A 152 -7.04 -10.14 6.34
CA GLY A 152 -8.04 -9.14 6.74
C GLY A 152 -8.22 -9.03 8.25
N ALA A 153 -8.14 -10.15 8.99
CA ALA A 153 -8.23 -10.15 10.45
C ALA A 153 -7.02 -9.44 11.08
N VAL A 154 -5.82 -9.65 10.53
CA VAL A 154 -4.60 -8.94 10.95
C VAL A 154 -4.77 -7.43 10.79
N ALA A 155 -5.31 -6.98 9.66
CA ALA A 155 -5.53 -5.55 9.42
C ALA A 155 -6.60 -4.96 10.36
N ARG A 156 -7.70 -5.69 10.62
CA ARG A 156 -8.74 -5.26 11.56
C ARG A 156 -8.21 -5.13 12.99
N ALA A 157 -7.46 -6.12 13.48
CA ALA A 157 -6.87 -6.09 14.81
C ALA A 157 -5.88 -4.90 14.97
N ALA A 158 -5.07 -4.63 13.95
CA ALA A 158 -4.21 -3.46 13.93
C ALA A 158 -5.01 -2.15 14.00
N GLY A 159 -6.10 -2.07 13.22
CA GLY A 159 -7.01 -0.92 13.21
C GLY A 159 -7.66 -0.67 14.57
N ALA A 160 -8.15 -1.73 15.23
CA ALA A 160 -8.77 -1.66 16.54
C ALA A 160 -7.78 -1.26 17.65
N PHE A 161 -6.55 -1.77 17.60
CA PHE A 161 -5.50 -1.43 18.57
C PHE A 161 -4.85 -0.06 18.35
N ARG A 162 -5.04 0.54 17.17
CA ARG A 162 -4.39 1.79 16.77
C ARG A 162 -4.53 2.93 17.79
N PRO A 163 -5.69 3.19 18.42
CA PRO A 163 -5.84 4.23 19.45
C PRO A 163 -4.88 4.03 20.63
N HIS A 164 -4.62 2.79 21.06
CA HIS A 164 -3.69 2.49 22.16
C HIS A 164 -2.24 2.79 21.77
N ALA A 165 -1.86 2.50 20.52
CA ALA A 165 -0.53 2.79 20.00
C ALA A 165 -0.26 4.31 19.81
N GLU A 166 -1.27 5.18 19.95
CA GLU A 166 -1.07 6.63 19.80
C GLU A 166 -0.25 7.26 20.93
N VAL A 167 -0.12 6.58 22.08
CA VAL A 167 0.80 6.95 23.16
C VAL A 167 2.26 6.97 22.70
N LEU A 168 2.61 6.21 21.66
CA LEU A 168 3.95 6.22 21.08
C LEU A 168 4.18 7.50 20.27
N PRO A 169 5.38 8.12 20.35
CA PRO A 169 5.74 9.25 19.51
C PRO A 169 5.57 8.93 18.02
N LYS A 170 5.08 9.92 17.24
CA LYS A 170 5.00 9.82 15.78
C LYS A 170 6.40 9.60 15.17
N GLY A 171 6.46 8.91 14.04
CA GLY A 171 7.71 8.60 13.32
C GLY A 171 8.27 7.22 13.70
N ALA A 172 9.59 7.14 13.89
CA ALA A 172 10.32 5.88 14.02
C ALA A 172 9.78 4.93 15.11
N ALA A 173 9.43 5.44 16.29
CA ALA A 173 8.93 4.60 17.40
C ALA A 173 7.64 3.87 17.02
N ARG A 174 6.66 4.60 16.45
CA ARG A 174 5.39 4.01 16.01
C ARG A 174 5.58 3.05 14.82
N ARG A 175 6.51 3.35 13.90
CA ARG A 175 6.86 2.43 12.79
C ARG A 175 7.47 1.12 13.29
N GLN A 176 8.41 1.20 14.23
CA GLN A 176 9.03 0.02 14.82
C GLN A 176 8.00 -0.86 15.53
N PHE A 177 7.06 -0.25 16.27
CA PHE A 177 5.96 -0.97 16.89
C PHE A 177 5.12 -1.73 15.84
N TRP A 178 4.71 -1.10 14.74
CA TRP A 178 3.92 -1.76 13.70
C TRP A 178 4.71 -2.80 12.88
N SER A 179 6.03 -2.64 12.73
CA SER A 179 6.90 -3.69 12.18
C SER A 179 6.85 -4.92 13.08
N ARG A 180 7.09 -4.74 14.38
CA ARG A 180 7.03 -5.84 15.35
C ARG A 180 5.64 -6.46 15.45
N TYR A 181 4.58 -5.68 15.35
CA TYR A 181 3.23 -6.23 15.24
C TYR A 181 3.10 -7.19 14.06
N THR A 182 3.66 -6.82 12.90
CA THR A 182 3.61 -7.64 11.69
C THR A 182 4.47 -8.91 11.82
N ASP A 183 5.63 -8.81 12.47
CA ASP A 183 6.56 -9.94 12.62
C ASP A 183 6.16 -10.89 13.76
N ASP A 184 5.73 -10.34 14.89
CA ASP A 184 5.51 -11.08 16.15
C ASP A 184 4.04 -11.47 16.36
N ILE A 185 3.08 -10.59 16.01
CA ILE A 185 1.65 -10.78 16.37
C ILE A 185 0.81 -11.29 15.19
N ALA A 186 1.06 -10.80 13.97
CA ALA A 186 0.29 -11.22 12.79
C ALA A 186 0.29 -12.75 12.57
N PRO A 187 1.39 -13.50 12.78
CA PRO A 187 1.37 -14.96 12.66
C PRO A 187 0.38 -15.66 13.60
N GLU A 188 0.23 -15.18 14.84
CA GLU A 188 -0.72 -15.73 15.82
C GLU A 188 -2.18 -15.52 15.37
N ILE A 189 -2.47 -14.34 14.83
CA ILE A 189 -3.79 -14.01 14.26
C ILE A 189 -4.09 -14.91 13.06
N LEU A 190 -3.13 -15.07 12.16
CA LEU A 190 -3.29 -15.89 10.96
C LEU A 190 -3.57 -17.35 11.32
N ALA A 191 -2.80 -17.92 12.25
CA ALA A 191 -3.00 -19.29 12.73
C ALA A 191 -4.40 -19.49 13.36
N SER A 192 -4.90 -18.48 14.07
CA SER A 192 -6.24 -18.51 14.69
C SER A 192 -7.36 -18.38 13.65
N ALA A 193 -7.15 -17.55 12.62
CA ALA A 193 -8.13 -17.30 11.56
C ALA A 193 -8.33 -18.52 10.64
N GLU A 194 -7.30 -19.35 10.44
CA GLU A 194 -7.40 -20.60 9.67
C GLU A 194 -8.31 -21.65 10.32
N GLN A 195 -8.51 -21.57 11.64
CA GLN A 195 -9.30 -22.54 12.42
C GLN A 195 -10.79 -22.15 12.53
N THR A 196 -11.16 -20.93 12.11
CA THR A 196 -12.52 -20.39 12.27
C THR A 196 -13.18 -20.19 10.91
N PRO A 197 -14.35 -20.79 10.62
CA PRO A 197 -15.02 -20.64 9.33
C PRO A 197 -15.44 -19.18 9.06
N PRO A 198 -15.46 -18.75 7.78
CA PRO A 198 -15.57 -17.34 7.38
C PRO A 198 -16.90 -16.64 7.72
N HIS A 199 -17.94 -17.36 8.14
CA HIS A 199 -19.27 -16.80 8.41
C HIS A 199 -19.46 -16.29 9.86
N ASP A 200 -18.55 -16.63 10.79
CA ASP A 200 -18.69 -16.31 12.23
C ASP A 200 -17.63 -15.31 12.75
N GLN A 201 -17.10 -14.43 11.89
CA GLN A 201 -16.11 -13.43 12.31
C GLN A 201 -16.77 -12.24 13.03
N HIS A 202 -17.24 -12.48 14.26
CA HIS A 202 -17.50 -11.39 15.20
C HIS A 202 -16.16 -10.76 15.64
N ASN A 203 -15.96 -9.51 15.21
CA ASN A 203 -14.73 -8.73 15.32
C ASN A 203 -14.20 -8.49 16.76
N SER A 204 -15.02 -8.73 17.79
CA SER A 204 -14.64 -8.51 19.19
C SER A 204 -13.77 -9.63 19.78
N THR A 205 -13.84 -10.85 19.23
CA THR A 205 -13.26 -12.04 19.89
C THR A 205 -11.74 -12.13 19.71
N LEU A 206 -11.22 -11.72 18.54
CA LEU A 206 -9.78 -11.81 18.24
C LEU A 206 -8.96 -10.71 18.93
N GLU A 207 -9.49 -9.49 19.01
CA GLU A 207 -8.86 -8.42 19.79
C GLU A 207 -8.82 -8.79 21.27
N GLN A 208 -9.92 -9.32 21.83
CA GLN A 208 -9.97 -9.81 23.21
C GLN A 208 -8.97 -10.93 23.48
N ALA A 209 -8.83 -11.88 22.56
CA ALA A 209 -7.90 -13.00 22.68
C ALA A 209 -6.42 -12.55 22.72
N LEU A 210 -6.07 -11.50 21.97
CA LEU A 210 -4.69 -11.02 21.81
C LEU A 210 -4.39 -9.71 22.54
N THR A 211 -5.36 -9.21 23.32
CA THR A 211 -5.24 -7.96 24.09
C THR A 211 -3.97 -7.99 24.96
N SER A 212 -3.70 -9.11 25.62
CA SER A 212 -2.52 -9.25 26.48
C SER A 212 -1.19 -9.15 25.71
N SER A 213 -1.05 -9.85 24.58
CA SER A 213 0.16 -9.82 23.74
C SER A 213 0.38 -8.43 23.14
N LEU A 214 -0.68 -7.76 22.67
CA LEU A 214 -0.60 -6.41 22.12
C LEU A 214 -0.21 -5.36 23.16
N HIS A 215 -0.81 -5.43 24.35
CA HIS A 215 -0.43 -4.55 25.44
C HIS A 215 1.00 -4.82 25.93
N GLN A 216 1.46 -6.08 25.89
CA GLN A 216 2.86 -6.40 26.19
C GLN A 216 3.81 -5.81 25.15
N LEU A 217 3.52 -5.96 23.86
CA LEU A 217 4.31 -5.35 22.79
C LEU A 217 4.39 -3.81 22.92
N LEU A 218 3.27 -3.18 23.31
CA LEU A 218 3.22 -1.74 23.56
C LEU A 218 4.09 -1.33 24.75
N LYS A 219 4.02 -2.08 25.86
CA LYS A 219 4.89 -1.87 27.04
C LYS A 219 6.36 -1.97 26.67
N ASP A 220 6.74 -3.03 25.94
CA ASP A 220 8.12 -3.24 25.49
C ASP A 220 8.60 -2.09 24.58
N SER A 221 7.69 -1.50 23.80
CA SER A 221 8.00 -0.39 22.89
C SER A 221 8.10 0.97 23.60
N LEU A 222 7.46 1.11 24.77
CA LEU A 222 7.58 2.28 25.64
C LEU A 222 8.83 2.21 26.52
N THR A 223 9.28 1.01 26.88
CA THR A 223 10.55 0.83 27.58
C THR A 223 11.69 1.03 26.58
N PRO A 224 12.53 2.07 26.72
CA PRO A 224 13.72 2.17 25.89
C PRO A 224 14.55 0.91 26.13
N ALA A 225 14.86 0.18 25.06
CA ALA A 225 15.73 -0.99 25.13
C ALA A 225 16.96 -0.62 25.96
N SER A 226 17.07 -1.18 27.17
CA SER A 226 18.35 -1.29 27.84
C SER A 226 19.22 -2.04 26.85
N SER A 227 20.21 -1.34 26.31
CA SER A 227 21.20 -1.87 25.39
C SER A 227 21.73 -3.22 25.90
N THR A 228 21.18 -4.31 25.39
CA THR A 228 21.73 -5.64 25.58
C THR A 228 22.92 -5.77 24.63
N GLY A 229 24.07 -5.41 25.20
CA GLY A 229 25.42 -5.89 24.92
C GLY A 229 25.79 -6.31 23.50
N ILE A 230 26.61 -5.48 22.85
CA ILE A 230 27.83 -5.98 22.21
C ILE A 230 29.00 -5.23 22.85
N GLY A 231 29.88 -5.99 23.49
CA GLY A 231 31.29 -5.69 23.83
C GLY A 231 31.67 -4.27 24.20
N ALA A 232 31.83 -4.02 25.51
CA ALA A 232 32.50 -2.84 26.02
C ALA A 232 33.99 -2.82 25.65
N THR A 233 34.44 -1.75 24.99
CA THR A 233 35.68 -1.04 25.36
C THR A 233 35.52 0.47 25.13
N GLY A 234 35.28 1.19 26.22
CA GLY A 234 35.93 2.48 26.49
C GLY A 234 35.59 3.70 25.64
N LYS A 235 34.77 4.59 26.23
CA LYS A 235 34.68 6.05 26.02
C LYS A 235 33.85 6.55 24.83
N ALA A 236 32.57 6.80 25.10
CA ALA A 236 31.95 8.12 24.89
C ALA A 236 30.56 8.12 25.55
N ARG A 237 30.56 8.41 26.86
CA ARG A 237 29.36 8.71 27.64
C ARG A 237 28.94 10.15 27.32
N LEU A 238 28.24 10.35 26.21
CA LEU A 238 27.47 11.56 25.87
C LEU A 238 26.37 11.13 24.89
N ALA A 239 25.34 10.45 25.38
CA ALA A 239 24.10 10.22 24.63
C ALA A 239 23.33 11.54 24.54
N LYS A 240 23.78 12.45 23.67
CA LYS A 240 22.90 13.48 23.11
C LYS A 240 22.05 12.82 22.03
N GLU A 241 20.74 13.02 22.13
CA GLU A 241 19.73 12.58 21.17
C GLU A 241 20.06 13.02 19.74
N TYR A 242 20.77 12.20 18.98
CA TYR A 242 21.01 12.45 17.56
C TYR A 242 20.41 11.32 16.72
N ALA A 243 19.86 11.73 15.57
CA ALA A 243 19.22 10.88 14.60
C ALA A 243 20.15 9.74 14.15
N ARG A 244 19.61 8.53 13.91
CA ARG A 244 20.42 7.42 13.41
C ARG A 244 20.66 7.65 11.92
N LEU A 245 21.89 8.02 11.56
CA LEU A 245 22.35 8.15 10.18
C LEU A 245 22.80 6.77 9.69
N LEU A 246 22.20 6.29 8.61
CA LEU A 246 22.59 5.05 7.94
C LEU A 246 23.09 5.41 6.54
N PRO A 247 24.40 5.33 6.27
CA PRO A 247 24.93 5.51 4.94
C PRO A 247 24.51 4.32 4.07
N VAL A 248 23.81 4.59 2.98
CA VAL A 248 23.45 3.63 1.95
C VAL A 248 24.19 4.03 0.70
N VAL A 249 25.17 3.22 0.29
CA VAL A 249 25.79 3.37 -1.03
C VAL A 249 24.91 2.63 -2.02
N VAL A 250 24.49 3.33 -3.06
CA VAL A 250 23.62 2.78 -4.10
C VAL A 250 24.34 2.85 -5.45
N ALA A 251 24.12 1.83 -6.28
CA ALA A 251 24.39 1.94 -7.71
C ALA A 251 23.27 2.77 -8.36
N ASP A 252 23.54 3.40 -9.49
CA ASP A 252 22.57 4.23 -10.22
C ASP A 252 21.32 3.46 -10.70
N ASP A 253 21.43 2.14 -10.83
CA ASP A 253 20.34 1.26 -11.23
C ASP A 253 19.57 0.71 -10.00
N PRO A 254 18.26 1.00 -9.87
CA PRO A 254 17.41 0.45 -8.83
C PRO A 254 17.37 -1.08 -8.76
N GLU A 255 17.55 -1.79 -9.87
CA GLU A 255 17.53 -3.26 -9.89
C GLU A 255 18.76 -3.86 -9.19
N LEU A 256 19.84 -3.09 -9.06
CA LEU A 256 21.08 -3.49 -8.38
C LEU A 256 21.08 -3.17 -6.89
N LEU A 257 20.00 -2.59 -6.35
CA LEU A 257 19.86 -2.36 -4.92
C LEU A 257 19.79 -3.68 -4.17
N THR A 258 20.62 -3.80 -3.14
CA THR A 258 20.43 -4.88 -2.16
C THR A 258 19.07 -4.73 -1.48
N ARG A 259 18.43 -5.85 -1.12
CA ARG A 259 17.15 -5.83 -0.38
C ARG A 259 17.25 -5.03 0.93
N GLN A 260 18.42 -5.02 1.56
CA GLN A 260 18.68 -4.23 2.76
C GLN A 260 18.70 -2.73 2.45
N ALA A 261 19.40 -2.30 1.40
CA ALA A 261 19.43 -0.91 0.96
C ALA A 261 18.03 -0.42 0.58
N ALA A 262 17.29 -1.19 -0.21
CA ALA A 262 15.92 -0.85 -0.60
C ALA A 262 14.99 -0.68 0.63
N ARG A 263 15.10 -1.57 1.63
CA ARG A 263 14.35 -1.43 2.89
C ARG A 263 14.74 -0.17 3.67
N LEU A 264 16.03 0.14 3.77
CA LEU A 264 16.51 1.33 4.48
C LEU A 264 16.07 2.64 3.82
N ILE A 265 16.13 2.71 2.49
CA ILE A 265 15.67 3.85 1.70
C ILE A 265 14.15 4.02 1.85
N HIS A 266 13.42 2.90 1.78
CA HIS A 266 11.98 2.92 2.00
C HIS A 266 11.67 3.41 3.41
N ASP A 267 12.33 2.93 4.47
CA ASP A 267 11.98 3.23 5.87
C ASP A 267 12.43 4.60 6.40
N ALA A 268 13.20 5.36 5.61
CA ALA A 268 13.81 6.61 6.01
C ALA A 268 12.79 7.76 6.24
N ASP A 269 12.96 8.50 7.34
CA ASP A 269 12.23 9.76 7.58
C ASP A 269 12.74 10.89 6.70
N VAL A 270 14.06 10.93 6.53
CA VAL A 270 14.78 11.91 5.71
C VAL A 270 15.74 11.14 4.81
N VAL A 271 15.69 11.47 3.53
CA VAL A 271 16.62 10.96 2.51
C VAL A 271 17.48 12.13 2.07
N ILE A 272 18.77 12.05 2.38
CA ILE A 272 19.76 13.00 1.91
C ILE A 272 20.45 12.38 0.71
N SER A 273 20.33 13.02 -0.44
CA SER A 273 20.87 12.55 -1.72
C SER A 273 21.91 13.52 -2.27
N ASP A 274 22.95 12.96 -2.88
CA ASP A 274 23.83 13.69 -3.78
C ASP A 274 23.09 14.04 -5.10
N PRO A 275 23.43 15.14 -5.78
CA PRO A 275 22.84 15.50 -7.06
C PRO A 275 22.95 14.43 -8.15
N GLY A 276 23.92 13.51 -8.03
CA GLY A 276 24.11 12.40 -8.97
C GLY A 276 23.05 11.29 -8.88
N VAL A 277 22.26 11.20 -7.81
CA VAL A 277 21.31 10.08 -7.60
C VAL A 277 20.25 10.04 -8.69
N SER A 278 20.14 8.89 -9.38
CA SER A 278 19.06 8.63 -10.33
C SER A 278 17.66 8.91 -9.75
N PRO A 279 16.78 9.65 -10.46
CA PRO A 279 15.41 9.88 -10.02
C PRO A 279 14.64 8.59 -9.70
N ALA A 280 14.93 7.49 -10.40
CA ALA A 280 14.29 6.19 -10.19
C ALA A 280 14.58 5.61 -8.78
N LEU A 281 15.76 5.88 -8.21
CA LEU A 281 16.08 5.49 -6.83
C LEU A 281 15.30 6.33 -5.82
N LEU A 282 15.09 7.61 -6.12
CA LEU A 282 14.28 8.50 -5.28
C LEU A 282 12.80 8.10 -5.29
N GLU A 283 12.29 7.48 -6.36
CA GLU A 283 10.92 6.94 -6.39
C GLU A 283 10.68 5.78 -5.42
N LEU A 284 11.73 5.07 -4.98
CA LEU A 284 11.63 4.01 -3.97
C LEU A 284 11.43 4.57 -2.55
N THR A 285 11.75 5.85 -2.35
CA THR A 285 11.50 6.53 -1.08
C THR A 285 10.01 6.71 -0.86
N ARG A 286 9.59 6.68 0.40
CA ARG A 286 8.20 6.99 0.74
C ARG A 286 7.84 8.41 0.32
N ARG A 287 6.59 8.61 -0.12
CA ARG A 287 6.07 9.91 -0.56
C ARG A 287 6.16 10.99 0.53
N GLU A 288 6.03 10.59 1.79
CA GLU A 288 6.12 11.47 2.96
C GLU A 288 7.56 11.73 3.45
N SER A 289 8.57 11.05 2.90
CA SER A 289 9.97 11.22 3.31
C SER A 289 10.45 12.62 2.92
N ARG A 290 11.13 13.31 3.85
CA ARG A 290 11.75 14.61 3.53
C ARG A 290 12.99 14.36 2.68
N ARG A 291 12.99 14.86 1.45
CA ARG A 291 14.17 14.81 0.57
C ARG A 291 15.00 16.06 0.76
N ILE A 292 16.31 15.88 0.89
CA ILE A 292 17.28 16.98 0.97
C ILE A 292 18.34 16.68 -0.09
N ASP A 293 18.34 17.47 -1.16
CA ASP A 293 19.40 17.43 -2.15
C ASP A 293 20.58 18.26 -1.65
N VAL A 294 21.73 17.63 -1.56
CA VAL A 294 22.97 18.33 -1.21
C VAL A 294 23.41 19.11 -2.44
N THR A 295 23.15 20.41 -2.53
CA THR A 295 23.63 21.22 -3.66
C THR A 295 25.16 21.15 -3.74
N ALA A 296 25.68 20.97 -4.96
CA ALA A 296 27.11 21.02 -5.28
C ALA A 296 27.70 22.38 -4.87
N GLY A 297 28.16 22.45 -3.63
CA GLY A 297 28.69 23.67 -2.99
C GLY A 297 29.47 23.38 -1.70
N ASP A 298 29.24 22.22 -1.06
CA ASP A 298 29.89 21.84 0.21
C ASP A 298 30.89 20.68 0.07
N HIS A 299 31.48 20.46 -1.12
CA HIS A 299 32.52 19.44 -1.32
C HIS A 299 33.94 19.91 -1.01
N HIS A 300 34.12 21.15 -0.54
CA HIS A 300 35.40 21.63 -0.04
C HIS A 300 35.47 21.49 1.49
N ALA A 301 35.60 20.26 2.00
CA ALA A 301 36.36 19.92 3.24
C ALA A 301 36.10 18.49 3.76
N ILE A 302 36.01 17.46 2.90
CA ILE A 302 36.29 16.10 3.39
C ILE A 302 37.77 15.84 3.13
N ASP A 303 38.60 16.19 4.10
CA ASP A 303 40.00 15.78 4.14
C ASP A 303 40.04 14.26 4.36
N HIS A 304 40.35 13.51 3.30
CA HIS A 304 40.50 12.05 3.35
C HIS A 304 41.62 11.59 4.30
N ARG A 305 42.44 12.50 4.85
CA ARG A 305 43.42 12.20 5.90
C ARG A 305 42.82 12.03 7.30
N ALA A 306 41.55 12.40 7.51
CA ALA A 306 40.87 12.29 8.81
C ALA A 306 40.07 10.98 8.99
N ILE A 307 40.03 10.10 7.99
CA ILE A 307 39.38 8.80 8.11
C ILE A 307 40.36 7.82 8.77
N ASP A 308 40.11 7.50 10.04
CA ASP A 308 40.85 6.44 10.73
C ASP A 308 40.47 5.08 10.12
N HIS A 309 41.33 4.56 9.25
CA HIS A 309 41.18 3.25 8.62
C HIS A 309 41.19 2.07 9.61
N ARG A 310 41.41 2.32 10.92
CA ARG A 310 41.42 1.30 11.97
C ARG A 310 40.02 0.97 12.51
N ALA A 311 38.99 1.72 12.12
CA ALA A 311 37.59 1.47 12.52
C ALA A 311 36.83 0.53 11.57
N ILE A 312 37.47 0.08 10.49
CA ILE A 312 36.89 -0.89 9.56
C ILE A 312 37.31 -2.29 10.00
N ASP A 313 36.36 -3.06 10.52
CA ASP A 313 36.58 -4.48 10.81
C ASP A 313 36.67 -5.26 9.48
N HIS A 314 37.90 -5.48 9.01
CA HIS A 314 38.19 -6.22 7.79
C HIS A 314 37.86 -7.73 7.89
N ARG A 315 37.36 -8.24 9.03
CA ARG A 315 37.07 -9.67 9.20
C ARG A 315 35.75 -10.13 8.57
N ALA A 316 34.92 -9.20 8.09
CA ALA A 316 33.65 -9.51 7.42
C ALA A 316 33.70 -9.42 5.89
N ILE A 317 34.87 -9.11 5.31
CA ILE A 317 35.05 -9.01 3.86
C ILE A 317 35.83 -10.24 3.40
N ASP A 318 35.11 -11.18 2.78
CA ASP A 318 35.73 -12.30 2.07
C ASP A 318 36.43 -11.76 0.82
N HIS A 319 37.74 -11.59 0.90
CA HIS A 319 38.56 -10.92 -0.11
C HIS A 319 38.84 -11.77 -1.37
N HIS A 320 38.15 -12.90 -1.56
CA HIS A 320 38.40 -13.80 -2.69
C HIS A 320 37.48 -13.60 -3.91
N THR A 321 36.60 -12.60 -3.92
CA THR A 321 35.70 -12.39 -5.08
C THR A 321 35.40 -10.93 -5.42
N ILE A 322 36.31 -10.00 -5.14
CA ILE A 322 36.17 -8.61 -5.60
C ILE A 322 37.16 -8.35 -6.73
N ASP A 323 36.67 -8.41 -7.96
CA ASP A 323 37.42 -7.87 -9.11
C ASP A 323 37.39 -6.34 -9.03
N HIS A 324 38.48 -5.77 -8.51
CA HIS A 324 38.66 -4.34 -8.35
C HIS A 324 38.78 -3.58 -9.68
N ARG A 325 38.69 -4.25 -10.84
CA ARG A 325 38.74 -3.61 -12.17
C ARG A 325 37.40 -3.13 -12.71
N GLY A 326 36.28 -3.40 -12.01
CA GLY A 326 34.94 -2.98 -12.41
C GLY A 326 34.30 -1.91 -11.52
N ILE A 327 34.93 -1.49 -10.42
CA ILE A 327 34.35 -0.51 -9.50
C ILE A 327 34.77 0.88 -9.96
N ASP A 328 33.93 1.52 -10.77
CA ASP A 328 34.06 2.95 -11.02
C ASP A 328 33.71 3.71 -9.74
N HIS A 329 34.73 4.22 -9.05
CA HIS A 329 34.56 5.03 -7.85
C HIS A 329 33.82 6.36 -8.11
N ARG A 330 33.55 6.72 -9.37
CA ARG A 330 32.64 7.82 -9.74
C ARG A 330 31.16 7.45 -9.72
N ALA A 331 30.83 6.15 -9.67
CA ALA A 331 29.45 5.64 -9.69
C ALA A 331 28.88 5.30 -8.30
N MET A 332 29.67 5.52 -7.22
CA MET A 332 29.21 5.32 -5.85
C MET A 332 28.56 6.59 -5.33
N ILE A 333 27.23 6.64 -5.37
CA ILE A 333 26.48 7.79 -4.89
C ILE A 333 25.97 7.50 -3.47
N ALA A 334 26.16 8.45 -2.57
CA ALA A 334 25.79 8.31 -1.17
C ALA A 334 24.34 8.78 -0.95
N VAL A 335 23.52 7.87 -0.41
CA VAL A 335 22.21 8.20 0.16
C VAL A 335 22.32 8.04 1.66
N VAL A 336 22.09 9.09 2.44
CA VAL A 336 22.02 8.97 3.90
C VAL A 336 20.56 8.88 4.32
N ALA A 337 20.17 7.70 4.79
CA ALA A 337 18.87 7.45 5.38
C ALA A 337 18.91 7.83 6.87
N CYS A 338 18.10 8.79 7.27
CA CYS A 338 18.05 9.27 8.65
C CYS A 338 16.76 8.80 9.35
N HIS A 339 16.90 8.27 10.57
CA HIS A 339 15.78 8.04 11.49
C HIS A 339 15.80 9.09 12.60
N LEU A 340 14.79 9.96 12.64
CA LEU A 340 14.66 10.99 13.66
C LEU A 340 13.93 10.41 14.88
N LYS A 341 14.60 10.37 16.05
CA LYS A 341 13.92 10.09 17.32
C LYS A 341 13.22 11.36 17.81
N SER A 342 11.91 11.41 17.56
CA SER A 342 10.92 12.36 18.08
C SER A 342 11.06 13.85 17.68
N GLY A 343 10.04 14.34 16.99
CA GLY A 343 9.44 15.66 17.22
C GLY A 343 10.23 16.94 16.88
N ARG A 344 11.50 16.90 16.48
CA ARG A 344 12.25 18.14 16.16
C ARG A 344 12.53 18.28 14.67
N LYS A 345 12.22 19.47 14.15
CA LYS A 345 12.64 19.91 12.81
C LYS A 345 14.17 20.08 12.82
N LEU A 346 14.84 19.45 11.85
CA LEU A 346 16.19 19.79 11.41
C LEU A 346 16.22 21.21 10.85
#